data_AF-A0A494XK25-F1
#
_entry.id   AF-A0A494XK25-F1
#
_cell.length_a   1.000
_cell.length_b   1.000
_cell.length_c   1.000
_cell.angle_alpha   90.00
_cell.angle_beta   90.00
_cell.angle_gamma   90.00
#
_symmetry.space_group_name_H-M   'P 1'
#
loop_
_entity.id
_entity.type
_entity.pdbx_description
1 polymer ?
#
loop_
_entity_poly.entity_id
_entity_poly.type
_entity_poly.pdbx_seq_one_letter_code
_entity_poly.pdbx_strand_id
1 'polypeptide(L)'
;MQQFAVVVREIRTLLASFKVVALVIPYHLHLLFGGLGVLFLEKILYRTISYNNWDTLDTIFVDIPLHLIVYYGFYVGLWLTLISKNVKYLPYGLWGFAFVALYPFEHISLGQLVQAILYAVAGYGLFRYSATSHDANNASSFKV
;
A
#
# COMPACT_ATOMS: atom_id res chain seq x y z
N MET A 1 16.21 9.88 11.45
CA MET A 1 16.36 9.51 10.02
C MET A 1 17.40 8.42 9.81
N GLN A 2 18.64 8.57 10.31
CA GLN A 2 19.72 7.59 10.07
C GLN A 2 19.40 6.16 10.59
N GLN A 3 18.87 6.03 11.82
CA GLN A 3 18.48 4.72 12.36
C GLN A 3 17.39 4.02 11.53
N PHE A 4 16.39 4.76 11.06
CA PHE A 4 15.34 4.21 10.18
C PHE A 4 15.91 3.78 8.82
N ALA A 5 16.87 4.53 8.27
CA ALA A 5 17.55 4.15 7.03
C ALA A 5 18.35 2.85 7.18
N VAL A 6 18.98 2.63 8.34
CA VAL A 6 19.68 1.36 8.65
C VAL A 6 18.69 0.21 8.68
N VAL A 7 17.56 0.37 9.37
CA VAL A 7 16.51 -0.67 9.45
C VAL A 7 15.95 -1.00 8.07
N VAL A 8 15.61 0.02 7.25
CA VAL A 8 15.10 -0.20 5.89
C VAL A 8 16.14 -0.91 5.01
N ARG A 9 17.42 -0.58 5.17
CA ARG A 9 18.51 -1.24 4.44
C ARG A 9 18.66 -2.70 4.84
N GLU A 10 18.55 -3.00 6.12
CA GLU A 10 18.66 -4.37 6.64
C GLU A 10 17.45 -5.22 6.22
N ILE A 11 16.24 -4.66 6.29
CA ILE A 11 15.00 -5.26 5.77
C ILE A 11 15.14 -5.53 4.26
N ARG A 12 15.68 -4.58 3.48
CA ARG A 12 15.94 -4.78 2.05
C ARG A 12 16.88 -5.95 1.80
N THR A 13 17.98 -6.04 2.55
CA THR A 13 18.93 -7.16 2.42
C THR A 13 18.28 -8.49 2.74
N LEU A 14 17.48 -8.55 3.81
CA LEU A 14 16.77 -9.75 4.23
C LEU A 14 15.72 -10.18 3.19
N LEU A 15 14.86 -9.27 2.73
CA LEU A 15 13.86 -9.61 1.72
C LEU A 15 14.50 -9.97 0.36
N ALA A 16 15.57 -9.29 -0.04
CA ALA A 16 16.27 -9.59 -1.29
C ALA A 16 16.99 -10.96 -1.26
N SER A 17 17.21 -11.55 -0.09
CA SER A 17 17.80 -12.89 0.03
C SER A 17 16.88 -13.99 -0.53
N PHE A 18 15.57 -13.75 -0.60
CA PHE A 18 14.60 -14.70 -1.12
C PHE A 18 14.40 -14.51 -2.63
N LYS A 19 14.64 -15.58 -3.41
CA LYS A 19 14.49 -15.57 -4.89
C LYS A 19 13.09 -15.15 -5.35
N VAL A 20 12.06 -15.53 -4.59
CA VAL A 20 10.65 -15.18 -4.90
C VAL A 20 10.45 -13.67 -4.83
N VAL A 21 11.04 -13.00 -3.84
CA VAL A 21 10.94 -11.54 -3.70
C VAL A 21 11.59 -10.86 -4.90
N ALA A 22 12.79 -11.31 -5.31
CA ALA A 22 13.48 -10.77 -6.47
C ALA A 22 12.65 -10.86 -7.77
N LEU A 23 11.90 -11.94 -7.95
CA LEU A 23 11.00 -12.15 -9.09
C LEU A 23 9.80 -11.19 -9.07
N VAL A 24 9.27 -10.88 -7.89
CA VAL A 24 8.01 -10.11 -7.73
C VAL A 24 8.27 -8.61 -7.58
N ILE A 25 9.51 -8.19 -7.26
CA ILE A 25 9.92 -6.78 -7.19
C ILE A 25 9.42 -5.91 -8.37
N PRO A 26 9.52 -6.28 -9.66
CA PRO A 26 9.04 -5.41 -10.74
C PRO A 26 7.53 -5.11 -10.67
N TYR A 27 6.74 -5.99 -10.05
CA TYR A 27 5.29 -5.85 -9.93
C TYR A 27 4.83 -5.10 -8.67
N HIS A 28 5.74 -4.61 -7.83
CA HIS A 28 5.42 -3.94 -6.56
C HIS A 28 4.36 -2.84 -6.65
N LEU A 29 4.45 -1.94 -7.65
CA LEU A 29 3.46 -0.86 -7.82
C LEU A 29 2.10 -1.37 -8.29
N HIS A 30 2.08 -2.42 -9.11
CA HIS A 30 0.83 -3.05 -9.55
C HIS A 30 0.15 -3.76 -8.38
N LEU A 31 0.92 -4.41 -7.51
CA LEU A 31 0.39 -5.02 -6.30
C LEU A 31 -0.11 -3.97 -5.30
N LEU A 32 0.63 -2.87 -5.13
CA LEU A 32 0.23 -1.77 -4.25
C LEU A 32 -1.04 -1.06 -4.76
N PHE A 33 -1.00 -0.48 -5.96
CA PHE A 33 -2.09 0.34 -6.47
C PHE A 33 -3.20 -0.48 -7.13
N GLY A 34 -2.88 -1.61 -7.76
CA GLY A 34 -3.88 -2.55 -8.26
C GLY A 34 -4.64 -3.23 -7.11
N GLY A 35 -3.91 -3.63 -6.05
CA GLY A 35 -4.50 -4.09 -4.80
C GLY A 35 -5.49 -3.06 -4.23
N LEU A 36 -5.01 -1.84 -4.05
CA LEU A 36 -5.84 -0.73 -3.58
C LEU A 36 -7.06 -0.46 -4.47
N GLY A 37 -6.86 -0.45 -5.79
CA GLY A 37 -7.90 -0.15 -6.77
C GLY A 37 -9.02 -1.18 -6.74
N VAL A 38 -8.69 -2.48 -6.65
CA VAL A 38 -9.70 -3.53 -6.56
C VAL A 38 -10.44 -3.50 -5.22
N LEU A 39 -9.76 -3.25 -4.10
CA LEU A 39 -10.43 -3.06 -2.79
C LEU A 39 -11.40 -1.88 -2.82
N PHE A 40 -11.03 -0.79 -3.48
CA PHE A 40 -11.91 0.36 -3.62
C PHE A 40 -13.09 0.06 -4.54
N LEU A 41 -12.83 -0.62 -5.67
CA LEU A 41 -13.85 -1.04 -6.62
C LEU A 41 -14.88 -1.97 -5.97
N GLU A 42 -14.43 -2.94 -5.18
CA GLU A 42 -15.27 -3.82 -4.38
C GLU A 42 -16.25 -3.01 -3.53
N LYS A 43 -15.74 -2.04 -2.75
CA LYS A 43 -16.58 -1.17 -1.91
C LYS A 43 -17.59 -0.36 -2.73
N ILE A 44 -17.20 0.13 -3.91
CA ILE A 44 -18.12 0.86 -4.82
C ILE A 44 -19.21 -0.08 -5.34
N LEU A 45 -18.83 -1.30 -5.76
CA LEU A 45 -19.76 -2.29 -6.31
C LEU A 45 -20.81 -2.68 -5.27
N TYR A 46 -20.40 -3.05 -4.05
CA TYR A 46 -21.34 -3.37 -2.96
C TYR A 46 -22.27 -2.21 -2.61
N ARG A 47 -21.83 -0.96 -2.81
CA ARG A 47 -22.66 0.22 -2.53
C ARG A 47 -23.63 0.58 -3.66
N THR A 48 -23.24 0.33 -4.91
CA THR A 48 -23.99 0.81 -6.10
C THR A 48 -24.94 -0.26 -6.64
N ILE A 49 -24.61 -1.54 -6.47
CA ILE A 49 -25.38 -2.64 -7.02
C ILE A 49 -26.60 -2.96 -6.15
N SER A 50 -27.75 -3.16 -6.82
CA SER A 50 -29.00 -3.60 -6.19
C SER A 50 -28.87 -5.00 -5.60
N TYR A 51 -29.64 -5.25 -4.54
CA TYR A 51 -29.61 -6.49 -3.74
C TYR A 51 -29.71 -7.77 -4.58
N ASN A 52 -30.43 -7.72 -5.71
CA ASN A 52 -30.63 -8.87 -6.61
C ASN A 52 -29.34 -9.40 -7.28
N ASN A 53 -28.25 -8.63 -7.29
CA ASN A 53 -26.99 -9.02 -7.92
C ASN A 53 -25.87 -9.28 -6.89
N TRP A 54 -26.21 -9.39 -5.59
CA TRP A 54 -25.23 -9.65 -4.54
C TRP A 54 -24.57 -11.02 -4.68
N ASP A 55 -25.30 -12.04 -5.15
CA ASP A 55 -24.75 -13.39 -5.38
C ASP A 55 -23.55 -13.36 -6.34
N THR A 56 -23.59 -12.51 -7.38
CA THR A 56 -22.47 -12.40 -8.33
C THR A 56 -21.24 -11.74 -7.69
N LEU A 57 -21.45 -10.77 -6.80
CA LEU A 57 -20.34 -10.15 -6.07
C LEU A 57 -19.74 -11.11 -5.05
N ASP A 58 -20.58 -11.88 -4.35
CA ASP A 58 -20.14 -12.86 -3.37
C ASP A 58 -19.31 -13.96 -4.05
N THR A 59 -19.74 -14.46 -5.21
CA THR A 59 -18.93 -15.42 -5.97
C THR A 59 -17.56 -14.86 -6.37
N ILE A 60 -17.49 -13.60 -6.80
CA ILE A 60 -16.21 -13.00 -7.24
C ILE A 60 -15.30 -12.71 -6.05
N PHE A 61 -15.82 -12.10 -4.98
CA PHE A 61 -15.00 -11.58 -3.88
C PHE A 61 -14.80 -12.59 -2.74
N VAL A 62 -15.74 -13.52 -2.54
CA VAL A 62 -15.73 -14.52 -1.47
C VAL A 62 -15.38 -15.92 -2.00
N ASP A 63 -16.04 -16.42 -3.06
CA ASP A 63 -15.77 -17.78 -3.57
C ASP A 63 -14.47 -17.89 -4.38
N ILE A 64 -14.08 -16.86 -5.14
CA ILE A 64 -12.80 -16.77 -5.89
C ILE A 64 -11.69 -16.10 -5.03
N PRO A 65 -11.86 -16.13 -3.71
CA PRO A 65 -11.37 -15.16 -2.69
C PRO A 65 -10.63 -13.92 -3.22
N LEU A 66 -11.21 -13.20 -4.17
CA LEU A 66 -10.51 -12.06 -4.80
C LEU A 66 -10.21 -10.98 -3.76
N HIS A 67 -11.12 -10.76 -2.80
CA HIS A 67 -10.90 -9.84 -1.69
C HIS A 67 -9.60 -10.16 -0.94
N LEU A 68 -9.42 -11.43 -0.53
CA LEU A 68 -8.24 -11.85 0.24
C LEU A 68 -6.96 -11.73 -0.58
N ILE A 69 -6.99 -12.16 -1.84
CA ILE A 69 -5.82 -12.10 -2.74
C ILE A 69 -5.36 -10.66 -2.90
N VAL A 70 -6.30 -9.75 -3.10
CA VAL A 70 -6.04 -8.33 -3.32
C VAL A 70 -5.62 -7.65 -2.02
N TYR A 71 -6.25 -7.98 -0.89
CA TYR A 71 -5.90 -7.48 0.43
C TYR A 71 -4.44 -7.83 0.79
N TYR A 72 -4.07 -9.11 0.73
CA TYR A 72 -2.69 -9.52 0.98
C TYR A 72 -1.74 -9.04 -0.13
N GLY A 73 -2.20 -8.96 -1.37
CA GLY A 73 -1.47 -8.36 -2.50
C GLY A 73 -1.06 -6.92 -2.23
N PHE A 74 -1.95 -6.11 -1.66
CA PHE A 74 -1.63 -4.74 -1.24
C PHE A 74 -0.50 -4.71 -0.21
N TYR A 75 -0.54 -5.55 0.83
CA TYR A 75 0.51 -5.61 1.85
C TYR A 75 1.84 -6.10 1.28
N VAL A 76 1.82 -7.10 0.40
CA VAL A 76 3.02 -7.55 -0.31
C VAL A 76 3.56 -6.41 -1.17
N GLY A 77 2.70 -5.69 -1.89
CA GLY A 77 3.05 -4.49 -2.65
C GLY A 77 3.67 -3.41 -1.78
N LEU A 78 3.17 -3.19 -0.57
CA LEU A 78 3.69 -2.25 0.42
C LEU A 78 5.12 -2.62 0.83
N TRP A 79 5.35 -3.87 1.24
CA TRP A 79 6.68 -4.35 1.62
C TRP A 79 7.67 -4.30 0.46
N LEU A 80 7.24 -4.71 -0.73
CA LEU A 80 8.08 -4.66 -1.93
C LEU A 80 8.40 -3.22 -2.34
N THR A 81 7.45 -2.31 -2.20
CA THR A 81 7.65 -0.88 -2.50
C THR A 81 8.58 -0.22 -1.48
N LEU A 82 8.54 -0.65 -0.21
CA LEU A 82 9.47 -0.18 0.83
C LEU A 82 10.94 -0.52 0.50
N ILE A 83 11.17 -1.67 -0.12
CA ILE A 83 12.53 -2.11 -0.49
C ILE A 83 12.91 -1.69 -1.91
N SER A 84 11.98 -1.21 -2.75
CA SER A 84 12.28 -0.83 -4.13
C SER A 84 12.93 0.55 -4.24
N LYS A 85 13.33 0.94 -5.46
CA LYS A 85 13.80 2.32 -5.74
C LYS A 85 12.67 3.35 -5.74
N ASN A 86 11.42 2.87 -5.77
CA ASN A 86 10.21 3.65 -5.94
C ASN A 86 9.47 3.92 -4.62
N VAL A 87 10.19 3.89 -3.49
CA VAL A 87 9.67 4.21 -2.13
C VAL A 87 8.89 5.52 -2.09
N LYS A 88 9.21 6.48 -2.97
CA LYS A 88 8.47 7.75 -3.09
C LYS A 88 6.96 7.57 -3.33
N TYR A 89 6.53 6.43 -3.86
CA TYR A 89 5.12 6.15 -4.11
C TYR A 89 4.40 5.46 -2.94
N LEU A 90 5.15 4.93 -1.98
CA LEU A 90 4.61 4.23 -0.80
C LEU A 90 3.64 5.11 0.02
N PRO A 91 3.93 6.41 0.29
CA PRO A 91 2.99 7.27 1.02
C PRO A 91 1.61 7.35 0.37
N TYR A 92 1.55 7.46 -0.96
CA TYR A 92 0.29 7.55 -1.69
C TYR A 92 -0.53 6.27 -1.58
N GLY A 93 0.12 5.10 -1.60
CA GLY A 93 -0.56 3.82 -1.35
C GLY A 93 -1.16 3.74 0.06
N LEU A 94 -0.42 4.20 1.07
CA LEU A 94 -0.91 4.22 2.45
C LEU A 94 -2.06 5.20 2.67
N TRP A 95 -1.99 6.40 2.09
CA TRP A 95 -3.08 7.37 2.14
C TRP A 95 -4.30 6.89 1.37
N GLY A 96 -4.08 6.26 0.20
CA GLY A 96 -5.14 5.60 -0.54
C GLY A 96 -5.83 4.53 0.31
N PHE A 97 -5.06 3.71 1.04
CA PHE A 97 -5.64 2.68 1.90
C PHE A 97 -6.41 3.28 3.08
N ALA A 98 -5.90 4.35 3.70
CA ALA A 98 -6.63 5.09 4.73
C ALA A 98 -7.95 5.64 4.20
N PHE A 99 -7.95 6.21 2.98
CA PHE A 99 -9.17 6.67 2.31
C PHE A 99 -10.16 5.53 2.05
N VAL A 100 -9.68 4.41 1.50
CA VAL A 100 -10.51 3.22 1.24
C VAL A 100 -11.07 2.67 2.56
N ALA A 101 -10.30 2.65 3.64
CA ALA A 101 -10.74 2.18 4.95
C ALA A 101 -11.91 3.02 5.50
N LEU A 102 -11.88 4.33 5.27
CA LEU A 102 -12.93 5.25 5.71
C LEU A 102 -14.16 5.26 4.79
N TYR A 103 -14.01 4.96 3.50
CA TYR A 103 -15.14 4.88 2.57
C TYR A 103 -16.17 3.83 3.01
N PRO A 104 -17.48 4.12 3.01
CA PRO A 104 -18.18 5.27 2.38
C PRO A 104 -18.33 6.54 3.22
N PHE A 105 -17.51 6.73 4.27
CA PHE A 105 -17.58 7.84 5.24
C PHE A 105 -18.86 7.86 6.09
N GLU A 106 -19.65 6.80 6.01
CA GLU A 106 -20.85 6.56 6.81
C GLU A 106 -20.55 5.44 7.80
N HIS A 107 -21.07 5.55 9.02
CA HIS A 107 -20.89 4.54 10.08
C HIS A 107 -19.43 4.19 10.39
N ILE A 108 -18.56 5.21 10.45
CA ILE A 108 -17.14 5.04 10.79
C ILE A 108 -17.02 4.47 12.20
N SER A 109 -16.54 3.23 12.29
CA SER A 109 -16.20 2.62 13.58
C SER A 109 -14.89 3.19 14.12
N LEU A 110 -14.74 3.16 15.46
CA LEU A 110 -13.48 3.58 16.10
C LEU A 110 -12.28 2.81 15.54
N GLY A 111 -12.44 1.51 15.23
CA GLY A 111 -11.41 0.69 14.64
C GLY A 111 -10.95 1.19 13.26
N GLN A 112 -11.89 1.51 12.37
CA GLN A 112 -11.58 2.07 11.05
C GLN A 112 -10.90 3.44 11.15
N LEU A 113 -11.32 4.26 12.12
CA LEU A 113 -10.73 5.59 12.34
C LEU A 113 -9.30 5.48 12.85
N VAL A 114 -9.03 4.61 13.83
CA VAL A 114 -7.68 4.33 14.32
C VAL A 114 -6.80 3.77 13.19
N GLN A 115 -7.31 2.82 12.42
CA GLN A 115 -6.59 2.24 11.29
C GLN A 115 -6.22 3.31 10.25
N ALA A 116 -7.18 4.17 9.86
CA ALA A 116 -6.94 5.25 8.91
C ALA A 116 -5.91 6.25 9.43
N ILE A 117 -5.97 6.64 10.70
CA ILE A 117 -4.97 7.53 11.33
C ILE A 117 -3.58 6.88 11.29
N LEU A 118 -3.46 5.61 11.68
CA LEU A 118 -2.19 4.90 11.67
C LEU A 118 -1.56 4.91 10.27
N TYR A 119 -2.33 4.59 9.23
CA TYR A 119 -1.82 4.60 7.85
C TYR A 119 -1.57 6.02 7.32
N ALA A 120 -2.36 7.01 7.72
CA ALA A 120 -2.13 8.41 7.36
C ALA A 120 -0.82 8.95 7.96
N VAL A 121 -0.60 8.71 9.25
CA VAL A 121 0.61 9.09 9.98
C VAL A 121 1.83 8.34 9.46
N ALA A 122 1.71 7.03 9.22
CA ALA A 122 2.78 6.24 8.61
C ALA A 122 3.14 6.76 7.21
N GLY A 123 2.14 7.08 6.38
CA GLY A 123 2.34 7.70 5.08
C GLY A 123 3.06 9.05 5.19
N TYR A 124 2.67 9.90 6.14
CA TYR A 124 3.34 11.17 6.38
C TYR A 124 4.81 11.00 6.82
N GLY A 125 5.09 10.06 7.72
CA GLY A 125 6.44 9.74 8.17
C GLY A 125 7.34 9.27 7.00
N LEU A 126 6.80 8.39 6.15
CA LEU A 126 7.49 7.88 4.97
C LEU A 126 7.68 8.96 3.89
N PHE A 127 6.72 9.86 3.72
CA PHE A 127 6.83 11.00 2.81
C PHE A 127 7.96 11.94 3.23
N ARG A 128 8.05 12.25 4.53
CA ARG A 128 9.15 13.08 5.06
C ARG A 128 10.50 12.39 4.86
N TYR A 129 10.56 11.08 5.06
CA TYR A 129 11.76 10.29 4.83
C TYR A 129 12.18 10.25 3.36
N SER A 130 11.24 10.04 2.44
CA SER A 130 11.51 9.99 1.00
C SER A 130 11.96 11.34 0.46
N ALA A 131 11.39 12.45 0.96
CA ALA A 131 11.81 13.82 0.64
C ALA A 131 13.25 14.09 1.13
N THR A 132 13.54 13.81 2.40
CA THR A 132 14.87 14.06 3.01
C THR A 132 15.99 13.26 2.33
N SER A 133 15.68 12.06 1.86
CA SER A 133 16.65 11.20 1.16
C SER A 133 16.87 11.58 -0.31
N HIS A 134 15.89 12.20 -0.97
CA HIS A 134 16.08 12.79 -2.32
C HIS A 134 16.92 14.06 -2.28
N ASP A 135 16.71 14.93 -1.29
CA ASP A 135 17.48 16.17 -1.14
C ASP A 135 18.97 15.88 -0.88
N ALA A 136 19.29 14.82 -0.13
CA ALA A 136 20.66 14.39 0.11
C ALA A 136 21.39 13.93 -1.17
N ASN A 137 20.69 13.29 -2.13
CA ASN A 137 21.27 12.87 -3.41
C ASN A 137 21.45 14.05 -4.38
N ASN A 138 20.54 15.03 -4.37
CA ASN A 138 20.68 16.26 -5.17
C ASN A 138 21.81 17.18 -4.66
N ALA A 139 22.03 17.24 -3.34
CA ALA A 139 23.14 17.99 -2.77
C ALA A 139 24.52 17.42 -3.16
N SER A 140 24.61 16.11 -3.45
CA SER A 140 25.83 15.50 -3.97
C SER A 140 26.04 15.68 -5.48
N SER A 141 25.00 15.95 -6.27
CA SER A 141 25.14 16.17 -7.71
C SER A 141 25.51 17.61 -8.08
N PHE A 142 25.35 18.56 -7.14
CA PHE A 142 25.79 19.96 -7.30
C PHE A 142 27.26 20.19 -6.92
N LYS A 143 27.99 19.13 -6.58
CA LYS A 143 29.46 19.13 -6.45
C LYS A 143 30.08 18.45 -7.67
N VAL A 144 29.87 19.02 -8.85
CA VAL A 144 30.68 18.76 -10.06
C VAL A 144 31.02 20.11 -10.67
#